data_AF-A0A822XWL0-F1
#
_entry.id   AF-A0A822XWL0-F1
#
_cell.length_a   1.000
_cell.length_b   1.000
_cell.length_c   1.000
_cell.angle_alpha   90.00
_cell.angle_beta   90.00
_cell.angle_gamma   90.00
#
_symmetry.space_group_name_H-M   'P 1'
#
loop_
_entity.id
_entity.type
_entity.pdbx_description
1 polymer ?
#
loop_
_entity_poly.entity_id
_entity_poly.type
_entity_poly.pdbx_seq_one_letter_code
_entity_poly.pdbx_strand_id
1 'polypeptide(L)'
;MGDNRFLCSLLLFLFLLSCVNAEDPYRFFTWKVTYGDIYPLGVKQRGILINGQFPGPQIDCVTNDNLIVSVYNYLDEPFLISWNGIQQRRNSWQDGVYGTNCPIPPGKNFTYVLQVKDQIGSFFYFPSLGFHKAAGGFGGIKINSRPMIPVPFPPPAGDFTVLAGDWFKNDHAALRAILDGGHNLPFPDGLLINGRAWNGYTFTVDQGKTYRFRISNVGLTTSINFRIAGHKMKLVEVEGSHTLQNTYSSLDIHLGQSYSVLVTADQPAQDYYIAVSTRFTSPVLTTTAILHYSNSYVRVSGPPPGGPTIQIDWSLNQARSIRWNLTASGPRPNPQGSYHYGLINTSRTIRLANNAPVINGKQRYAVNSVSFVPADTPLKVADYYKIPGVFYLGSIPDHPTGGGGYLQTSVMPADFRTYVEIVFENWEDTVQSWHIDGYSFFVVGMDGGSWSPASRNGYNLRDTVARCTTQFESYSEHPCW
;
A
#
# COMPACT_ATOMS: atom_id res chain seq x y z
N MET A 1 64.63 -4.19 -17.41
CA MET A 1 63.37 -4.70 -18.01
C MET A 1 62.26 -5.00 -17.00
N GLY A 2 62.55 -5.18 -15.69
CA GLY A 2 61.53 -5.42 -14.64
C GLY A 2 60.72 -4.17 -14.24
N ASP A 3 61.36 -3.01 -14.09
CA ASP A 3 60.71 -1.81 -13.54
C ASP A 3 59.61 -1.22 -14.45
N ASN A 4 59.83 -1.19 -15.77
CA ASN A 4 58.81 -0.71 -16.71
C ASN A 4 57.58 -1.64 -16.77
N ARG A 5 57.76 -2.94 -16.51
CA ARG A 5 56.63 -3.88 -16.45
C ARG A 5 55.82 -3.68 -15.17
N PHE A 6 56.49 -3.40 -14.06
CA PHE A 6 55.82 -3.08 -12.80
C PHE A 6 55.04 -1.77 -12.89
N LEU A 7 55.64 -0.72 -13.48
CA LEU A 7 54.98 0.58 -13.66
C LEU A 7 53.76 0.49 -14.60
N CYS A 8 53.88 -0.24 -15.72
CA CYS A 8 52.75 -0.48 -16.63
C CYS A 8 51.64 -1.29 -15.95
N SER A 9 51.97 -2.33 -15.19
CA SER A 9 50.98 -3.12 -14.45
C SER A 9 50.28 -2.29 -13.37
N LEU A 10 51.01 -1.41 -12.67
CA LEU A 10 50.46 -0.52 -11.66
C LEU A 10 49.52 0.52 -12.28
N LEU A 11 49.90 1.11 -13.42
CA LEU A 11 49.06 2.05 -14.15
C LEU A 11 47.79 1.37 -14.69
N LEU A 12 47.91 0.14 -15.20
CA LEU A 12 46.76 -0.66 -15.64
C LEU A 12 45.82 -0.99 -14.46
N PHE A 13 46.38 -1.33 -13.29
CA PHE A 13 45.61 -1.61 -12.08
C PHE A 13 44.90 -0.36 -11.54
N LEU A 14 45.57 0.81 -11.54
CA LEU A 14 44.95 2.10 -11.17
C LEU A 14 43.87 2.54 -12.17
N PHE A 15 44.06 2.26 -13.47
CA PHE A 15 43.05 2.49 -14.49
C PHE A 15 41.84 1.56 -14.32
N LEU A 16 42.07 0.28 -13.99
CA LEU A 16 40.99 -0.66 -13.68
C LEU A 16 40.22 -0.27 -12.40
N LEU A 17 40.91 0.20 -11.36
CA LEU A 17 40.29 0.70 -10.12
C LEU A 17 39.41 1.94 -10.35
N SER A 18 39.77 2.80 -11.30
CA SER A 18 38.97 4.00 -11.64
C SER A 18 37.76 3.69 -12.54
N CYS A 19 37.70 2.51 -13.15
CA CYS A 19 36.55 2.05 -13.93
C CYS A 19 35.51 1.26 -13.12
N VAL A 20 35.76 0.95 -11.84
CA VAL A 20 34.79 0.23 -10.99
C VAL A 20 33.86 1.23 -10.30
N ASN A 21 32.70 1.50 -10.90
CA ASN A 21 31.59 2.12 -10.19
C ASN A 21 30.84 1.05 -9.40
N ALA A 22 31.09 0.97 -8.09
CA ALA A 22 30.43 0.03 -7.17
C ALA A 22 29.06 0.54 -6.65
N GLU A 23 28.46 1.50 -7.35
CA GLU A 23 27.19 2.11 -6.95
C GLU A 23 25.99 1.31 -7.47
N ASP A 24 24.87 1.37 -6.73
CA ASP A 24 23.64 0.73 -7.15
C ASP A 24 23.01 1.45 -8.37
N PRO A 25 22.32 0.72 -9.28
CA PRO A 25 21.79 1.28 -10.52
C PRO A 25 20.76 2.40 -10.30
N TYR A 26 20.75 3.39 -11.20
CA TYR A 26 19.76 4.46 -11.21
C TYR A 26 18.71 4.25 -12.30
N ARG A 27 17.44 4.49 -11.95
CA ARG A 27 16.30 4.49 -12.87
C ARG A 27 15.68 5.89 -12.89
N PHE A 28 15.54 6.47 -14.07
CA PHE A 28 15.05 7.83 -14.23
C PHE A 28 13.65 7.83 -14.83
N PHE A 29 12.75 8.58 -14.20
CA PHE A 29 11.38 8.76 -14.64
C PHE A 29 11.06 10.25 -14.70
N THR A 30 10.40 10.68 -15.77
CA THR A 30 9.87 12.05 -15.89
C THR A 30 8.37 11.97 -16.00
N TRP A 31 7.68 12.57 -15.04
CA TRP A 31 6.23 12.51 -14.92
C TRP A 31 5.62 13.89 -15.08
N LYS A 32 4.74 14.03 -16.06
CA LYS A 32 3.88 15.20 -16.25
C LYS A 32 2.53 14.87 -15.64
N VAL A 33 2.18 15.57 -14.56
CA VAL A 33 0.90 15.41 -13.87
C VAL A 33 -0.06 16.45 -14.41
N THR A 34 -1.15 16.00 -15.04
CA THR A 34 -2.12 16.86 -15.74
C THR A 34 -3.54 16.43 -15.43
N TYR A 35 -4.48 17.36 -15.49
CA TYR A 35 -5.88 16.98 -15.66
C TYR A 35 -6.13 16.50 -17.09
N GLY A 36 -7.02 15.52 -17.25
CA GLY A 36 -7.49 15.05 -18.55
C GLY A 36 -8.77 14.23 -18.44
N ASP A 37 -9.33 13.86 -19.59
CA ASP A 37 -10.57 13.09 -19.66
C ASP A 37 -10.33 11.61 -19.36
N ILE A 38 -11.10 11.04 -18.43
CA ILE A 38 -11.13 9.61 -18.11
C ILE A 38 -12.55 9.06 -18.15
N TYR A 39 -12.67 7.74 -18.35
CA TYR A 39 -13.97 7.04 -18.49
C TYR A 39 -14.05 5.78 -17.61
N PRO A 40 -13.80 5.88 -16.29
CA PRO A 40 -13.68 4.74 -15.40
C PRO A 40 -14.96 3.90 -15.31
N LEU A 41 -16.13 4.56 -15.19
CA LEU A 41 -17.46 3.94 -15.14
C LEU A 41 -18.26 4.17 -16.44
N GLY A 42 -17.57 4.34 -17.58
CA GLY A 42 -18.20 4.64 -18.87
C GLY A 42 -18.72 6.07 -19.03
N VAL A 43 -18.63 6.89 -17.98
CA VAL A 43 -18.98 8.30 -17.99
C VAL A 43 -17.71 9.15 -18.01
N LYS A 44 -17.70 10.20 -18.83
CA LYS A 44 -16.61 11.17 -18.91
C LYS A 44 -16.44 11.90 -17.58
N GLN A 45 -15.24 11.89 -17.02
CA GLN A 45 -14.85 12.65 -15.83
C GLN A 45 -13.50 13.34 -16.05
N ARG A 46 -13.26 14.43 -15.32
CA ARG A 46 -11.92 15.05 -15.23
C ARG A 46 -11.10 14.27 -14.21
N GLY A 47 -10.05 13.59 -14.66
CA GLY A 47 -9.13 12.81 -13.85
C GLY A 47 -7.70 13.37 -13.84
N ILE A 48 -6.89 12.90 -12.90
CA ILE A 48 -5.45 13.16 -12.84
C ILE A 48 -4.72 12.06 -13.62
N LEU A 49 -4.01 12.48 -14.66
CA LEU A 49 -3.19 11.63 -15.51
C LEU A 49 -1.72 11.83 -15.18
N ILE A 50 -0.94 10.75 -15.28
CA ILE A 50 0.53 10.83 -15.28
C ILE A 50 1.00 10.42 -16.66
N ASN A 51 1.68 11.34 -17.37
CA ASN A 51 2.08 11.14 -18.76
C ASN A 51 0.92 10.74 -19.69
N GLY A 52 -0.28 11.32 -19.45
CA GLY A 52 -1.49 11.03 -20.23
C GLY A 52 -2.15 9.68 -19.92
N GLN A 53 -1.72 8.97 -18.87
CA GLN A 53 -2.23 7.63 -18.52
C GLN A 53 -3.08 7.64 -17.25
N PHE A 54 -4.15 6.85 -17.27
CA PHE A 54 -4.93 6.45 -16.10
C PHE A 54 -5.30 4.95 -16.21
N PRO A 55 -4.92 4.10 -15.23
CA PRO A 55 -4.01 4.39 -14.12
C PRO A 55 -2.63 4.89 -14.60
N GLY A 56 -1.84 5.46 -13.70
CA GLY A 56 -0.50 5.97 -14.00
C GLY A 56 0.48 4.87 -14.44
N PRO A 57 1.62 5.25 -15.04
CA PRO A 57 2.61 4.32 -15.56
C PRO A 57 3.21 3.45 -14.45
N GLN A 58 3.44 2.17 -14.75
CA GLN A 58 4.09 1.26 -13.82
C GLN A 58 5.57 1.61 -13.63
N ILE A 59 6.04 1.58 -12.38
CA ILE A 59 7.46 1.53 -12.07
C ILE A 59 7.86 0.05 -11.98
N ASP A 60 8.81 -0.34 -12.82
CA ASP A 60 9.46 -1.65 -12.73
C ASP A 60 10.92 -1.45 -12.38
N CYS A 61 11.33 -1.95 -11.21
CA CYS A 61 12.71 -1.88 -10.75
C CYS A 61 13.16 -3.18 -10.10
N VAL A 62 14.44 -3.25 -9.78
CA VAL A 62 15.06 -4.36 -9.05
C VAL A 62 15.48 -3.87 -7.67
N THR A 63 15.51 -4.76 -6.68
CA THR A 63 16.01 -4.45 -5.34
C THR A 63 17.39 -3.78 -5.40
N ASN A 64 17.54 -2.76 -4.57
CA ASN A 64 18.60 -1.75 -4.46
C ASN A 64 18.69 -0.70 -5.58
N ASP A 65 17.85 -0.72 -6.61
CA ASP A 65 17.82 0.40 -7.56
C ASP A 65 17.52 1.73 -6.83
N ASN A 66 18.14 2.81 -7.30
CA ASN A 66 17.79 4.19 -6.94
C ASN A 66 16.78 4.72 -7.96
N LEU A 67 15.61 5.18 -7.53
CA LEU A 67 14.57 5.70 -8.41
C LEU A 67 14.58 7.23 -8.37
N ILE A 68 14.84 7.86 -9.51
CA ILE A 68 14.87 9.31 -9.68
C ILE A 68 13.62 9.71 -10.45
N VAL A 69 12.60 10.22 -9.75
CA VAL A 69 11.31 10.59 -10.35
C VAL A 69 11.14 12.10 -10.35
N SER A 70 11.30 12.72 -11.51
CA SER A 70 11.05 14.15 -11.69
C SER A 70 9.57 14.39 -12.00
N VAL A 71 8.85 14.95 -11.03
CA VAL A 71 7.40 15.19 -11.08
C VAL A 71 7.15 16.65 -11.40
N TYR A 72 6.53 16.92 -12.56
CA TYR A 72 6.10 18.23 -13.01
C TYR A 72 4.61 18.38 -12.75
N ASN A 73 4.25 19.35 -11.90
CA ASN A 73 2.86 19.64 -11.58
C ASN A 73 2.27 20.64 -12.58
N TYR A 74 1.42 20.16 -13.49
CA TYR A 74 0.62 20.99 -14.39
C TYR A 74 -0.86 21.08 -13.96
N LEU A 75 -1.17 20.68 -12.73
CA LEU A 75 -2.48 20.95 -12.12
C LEU A 75 -2.56 22.43 -11.70
N ASP A 76 -3.78 22.89 -11.45
CA ASP A 76 -4.08 24.20 -10.86
C ASP A 76 -4.06 24.17 -9.32
N GLU A 77 -3.71 23.03 -8.71
CA GLU A 77 -3.62 22.81 -7.26
C GLU A 77 -2.21 22.32 -6.83
N PRO A 78 -1.77 22.58 -5.58
CA PRO A 78 -0.53 22.03 -5.06
C PRO A 78 -0.55 20.49 -4.97
N PHE A 79 0.55 19.83 -5.31
CA PHE A 79 0.58 18.37 -5.49
C PHE A 79 1.70 17.70 -4.70
N LEU A 80 1.43 16.52 -4.15
CA LEU A 80 2.43 15.59 -3.66
C LEU A 80 2.05 14.17 -4.08
N ILE A 81 3.05 13.32 -4.23
CA ILE A 81 2.88 11.89 -4.52
C ILE A 81 3.55 11.08 -3.41
N SER A 82 2.80 10.11 -2.87
CA SER A 82 3.29 9.16 -1.86
C SER A 82 3.53 7.80 -2.50
N TRP A 83 4.45 7.06 -1.89
CA TRP A 83 5.00 5.79 -2.37
C TRP A 83 4.61 4.68 -1.39
N ASN A 84 3.35 4.24 -1.43
CA ASN A 84 2.77 3.34 -0.44
C ASN A 84 3.66 2.11 -0.19
N GLY A 85 4.14 1.97 1.04
CA GLY A 85 4.98 0.85 1.48
C GLY A 85 6.47 0.96 1.15
N ILE A 86 6.93 2.00 0.43
CA ILE A 86 8.37 2.29 0.28
C ILE A 86 8.89 2.91 1.58
N GLN A 87 9.92 2.31 2.18
CA GLN A 87 10.36 2.65 3.53
C GLN A 87 11.18 3.95 3.62
N GLN A 88 11.62 4.52 2.50
CA GLN A 88 12.39 5.78 2.45
C GLN A 88 13.45 5.89 3.54
N ARG A 89 14.24 4.82 3.75
CA ARG A 89 15.01 4.65 5.00
C ARG A 89 15.94 5.84 5.25
N ARG A 90 15.74 6.49 6.41
CA ARG A 90 16.47 7.70 6.85
C ARG A 90 16.26 8.95 5.97
N ASN A 91 15.27 8.93 5.07
CA ASN A 91 15.03 10.01 4.13
C ASN A 91 13.54 10.30 3.95
N SER A 92 12.87 10.72 5.03
CA SER A 92 11.46 11.09 4.99
C SER A 92 11.16 12.29 4.07
N TRP A 93 12.16 13.03 3.61
CA TRP A 93 12.02 14.10 2.61
C TRP A 93 11.55 13.61 1.24
N GLN A 94 11.49 12.29 1.02
CA GLN A 94 11.09 11.69 -0.25
C GLN A 94 9.74 10.99 -0.16
N ASP A 95 9.10 11.06 1.00
CA ASP A 95 7.88 10.32 1.30
C ASP A 95 6.67 10.92 0.59
N GLY A 96 6.65 12.25 0.44
CA GLY A 96 5.62 12.95 -0.31
C GLY A 96 4.23 12.81 0.31
N VAL A 97 4.17 12.75 1.63
CA VAL A 97 2.94 12.86 2.43
C VAL A 97 2.88 14.23 3.12
N TYR A 98 1.68 14.63 3.55
CA TYR A 98 1.53 15.84 4.35
C TYR A 98 2.50 15.84 5.55
N GLY A 99 3.17 16.97 5.79
CA GLY A 99 4.12 17.13 6.89
C GLY A 99 5.57 16.78 6.56
N THR A 100 5.84 16.01 5.49
CA THR A 100 7.22 15.68 5.09
C THR A 100 7.82 16.68 4.09
N ASN A 101 7.01 17.09 3.11
CA ASN A 101 7.41 17.97 2.01
C ASN A 101 6.51 19.21 1.96
N CYS A 102 7.05 20.32 1.46
CA CYS A 102 6.20 21.36 0.90
C CYS A 102 5.54 20.83 -0.39
N PRO A 103 4.23 21.03 -0.59
CA PRO A 103 3.58 20.63 -1.84
C PRO A 103 4.21 21.29 -3.06
N ILE A 104 4.30 20.56 -4.18
CA ILE A 104 4.79 21.07 -5.46
C ILE A 104 3.77 22.09 -6.00
N PRO A 105 4.11 23.39 -6.12
CA PRO A 105 3.16 24.37 -6.62
C PRO A 105 2.80 24.16 -8.09
N PRO A 106 1.66 24.68 -8.56
CA PRO A 106 1.32 24.72 -9.98
C PRO A 106 2.46 25.27 -10.85
N GLY A 107 2.76 24.59 -11.96
CA GLY A 107 3.81 24.96 -12.91
C GLY A 107 5.24 24.72 -12.40
N LYS A 108 5.41 24.11 -11.23
CA LYS A 108 6.72 23.75 -10.66
C LYS A 108 6.96 22.24 -10.73
N ASN A 109 8.17 21.83 -10.37
CA ASN A 109 8.55 20.43 -10.31
C ASN A 109 9.31 20.14 -9.02
N PHE A 110 9.40 18.85 -8.71
CA PHE A 110 10.26 18.31 -7.67
C PHE A 110 10.76 16.93 -8.11
N THR A 111 12.02 16.64 -7.80
CA THR A 111 12.62 15.33 -8.10
C THR A 111 12.71 14.52 -6.82
N TYR A 112 11.95 13.42 -6.79
CA TYR A 112 12.03 12.40 -5.76
C TYR A 112 13.23 11.49 -6.01
N VAL A 113 14.03 11.24 -4.98
CA VAL A 113 15.19 10.34 -5.00
C VAL A 113 14.94 9.19 -4.03
N LEU A 114 14.31 8.14 -4.53
CA LEU A 114 13.87 7.01 -3.72
C LEU A 114 14.93 5.93 -3.70
N GLN A 115 15.14 5.34 -2.52
CA GLN A 115 15.99 4.17 -2.36
C GLN A 115 15.13 2.99 -1.96
N VAL A 116 14.89 2.07 -2.90
CA VAL A 116 14.15 0.85 -2.56
C VAL A 116 14.98 -0.12 -1.73
N LYS A 117 16.32 -0.02 -1.82
CA LYS A 117 17.27 -0.81 -1.04
C LYS A 117 16.87 -2.30 -1.05
N ASP A 118 16.81 -2.94 0.10
CA ASP A 118 16.37 -4.31 0.33
C ASP A 118 14.84 -4.46 0.36
N GLN A 119 14.08 -3.74 -0.47
CA GLN A 119 12.68 -4.08 -0.70
C GLN A 119 12.55 -4.93 -1.95
N ILE A 120 11.61 -5.86 -1.91
CA ILE A 120 11.08 -6.64 -3.03
C ILE A 120 9.57 -6.70 -2.84
N GLY A 121 8.80 -6.98 -3.88
CA GLY A 121 7.36 -7.16 -3.76
C GLY A 121 6.55 -6.16 -4.57
N SER A 122 5.33 -5.93 -4.11
CA SER A 122 4.29 -5.23 -4.85
C SER A 122 3.81 -4.03 -4.04
N PHE A 123 3.94 -2.85 -4.63
CA PHE A 123 3.62 -1.56 -4.02
C PHE A 123 2.87 -0.70 -5.03
N PHE A 124 2.44 0.48 -4.63
CA PHE A 124 1.81 1.45 -5.52
C PHE A 124 2.12 2.87 -5.06
N TYR A 125 1.90 3.86 -5.93
CA TYR A 125 1.97 5.27 -5.58
C TYR A 125 0.61 5.92 -5.76
N PHE A 126 0.38 7.04 -5.09
CA PHE A 126 -0.85 7.82 -5.21
C PHE A 126 -0.67 9.28 -4.79
N PRO A 127 -1.51 10.22 -5.28
CA PRO A 127 -1.52 11.60 -4.81
C PRO A 127 -1.99 11.68 -3.35
N SER A 128 -1.20 12.29 -2.46
CA SER A 128 -1.45 12.26 -1.01
C SER A 128 -2.19 13.49 -0.46
N LEU A 129 -2.47 14.49 -1.30
CA LEU A 129 -3.09 15.75 -0.90
C LEU A 129 -4.43 15.99 -1.59
N GLY A 130 -5.25 16.88 -1.02
CA GLY A 130 -6.40 17.47 -1.70
C GLY A 130 -7.48 16.48 -2.14
N PHE A 131 -7.48 15.27 -1.57
CA PHE A 131 -8.32 14.17 -2.03
C PHE A 131 -8.06 13.75 -3.50
N HIS A 132 -6.92 14.15 -4.07
CA HIS A 132 -6.54 13.95 -5.47
C HIS A 132 -6.56 12.47 -5.89
N LYS A 133 -6.28 11.53 -4.99
CA LYS A 133 -6.39 10.08 -5.26
C LYS A 133 -7.77 9.69 -5.81
N ALA A 134 -8.83 10.39 -5.41
CA ALA A 134 -10.19 10.17 -5.91
C ALA A 134 -10.36 10.48 -7.41
N ALA A 135 -9.49 11.33 -7.96
CA ALA A 135 -9.44 11.65 -9.38
C ALA A 135 -8.43 10.78 -10.15
N GLY A 136 -7.78 9.82 -9.51
CA GLY A 136 -6.75 8.97 -10.12
C GLY A 136 -5.34 9.34 -9.69
N GLY A 137 -4.42 9.44 -10.66
CA GLY A 137 -3.00 9.71 -10.40
C GLY A 137 -2.24 8.60 -9.64
N PHE A 138 -2.85 7.43 -9.43
CA PHE A 138 -2.22 6.27 -8.81
C PHE A 138 -1.69 5.27 -9.85
N GLY A 139 -0.69 4.48 -9.48
CA GLY A 139 -0.10 3.46 -10.35
C GLY A 139 0.77 2.46 -9.58
N GLY A 140 1.12 1.34 -10.22
CA GLY A 140 1.83 0.23 -9.58
C GLY A 140 3.34 0.42 -9.52
N ILE A 141 3.97 -0.18 -8.51
CA ILE A 141 5.41 -0.30 -8.34
C ILE A 141 5.74 -1.78 -8.14
N LYS A 142 6.51 -2.37 -9.05
CA LYS A 142 7.07 -3.72 -8.89
C LYS A 142 8.55 -3.60 -8.55
N ILE A 143 8.92 -4.21 -7.43
CA ILE A 143 10.32 -4.34 -7.04
C ILE A 143 10.69 -5.82 -7.13
N ASN A 144 11.50 -6.16 -8.12
CA ASN A 144 11.91 -7.51 -8.41
C ASN A 144 13.15 -7.91 -7.61
N SER A 145 13.29 -9.21 -7.33
CA SER A 145 14.52 -9.75 -6.76
C SER A 145 15.68 -9.60 -7.75
N ARG A 146 16.91 -9.49 -7.23
CA ARG A 146 18.10 -9.49 -8.07
C ARG A 146 18.31 -10.87 -8.73
N PRO A 147 18.97 -10.92 -9.89
CA PRO A 147 19.47 -12.18 -10.42
C PRO A 147 20.26 -12.93 -9.34
N MET A 148 20.08 -14.26 -9.29
CA MET A 148 20.71 -15.17 -8.31
C MET A 148 20.18 -15.09 -6.86
N ILE A 149 19.24 -14.19 -6.53
CA ILE A 149 18.50 -14.27 -5.27
C ILE A 149 17.17 -14.99 -5.54
N PRO A 150 17.05 -16.28 -5.15
CA PRO A 150 15.86 -17.06 -5.47
C PRO A 150 14.65 -16.54 -4.71
N VAL A 151 13.52 -16.42 -5.41
CA VAL A 151 12.20 -16.31 -4.78
C VAL A 151 11.69 -17.72 -4.46
N PRO A 152 10.87 -17.91 -3.40
CA PRO A 152 10.49 -19.24 -2.92
C PRO A 152 9.42 -19.93 -3.80
N PHE A 153 9.37 -19.62 -5.09
CA PHE A 153 8.43 -20.21 -6.05
C PHE A 153 9.05 -20.21 -7.45
N PRO A 154 8.63 -21.12 -8.35
CA PRO A 154 9.11 -21.14 -9.73
C PRO A 154 8.78 -19.84 -10.48
N PRO A 155 9.61 -19.41 -11.44
CA PRO A 155 9.30 -18.25 -12.29
C PRO A 155 7.94 -18.42 -12.98
N PRO A 156 7.01 -17.46 -12.84
CA PRO A 156 5.73 -17.52 -13.53
C PRO A 156 5.91 -17.19 -15.02
N ALA A 157 4.96 -17.63 -15.85
CA ALA A 157 4.91 -17.33 -17.28
C ALA A 157 4.59 -15.85 -17.57
N GLY A 158 4.00 -15.14 -16.61
CA GLY A 158 3.73 -13.71 -16.67
C GLY A 158 3.45 -13.12 -15.29
N ASP A 159 3.57 -11.79 -15.18
CA ASP A 159 3.44 -11.04 -13.94
C ASP A 159 2.55 -9.81 -14.14
N PHE A 160 1.29 -9.92 -13.73
CA PHE A 160 0.25 -8.92 -13.91
C PHE A 160 0.09 -8.00 -12.69
N THR A 161 -0.14 -6.72 -12.96
CA THR A 161 -0.58 -5.75 -11.94
C THR A 161 -2.09 -5.62 -11.97
N VAL A 162 -2.69 -5.64 -10.78
CA VAL A 162 -4.12 -5.46 -10.56
C VAL A 162 -4.30 -4.32 -9.55
N LEU A 163 -4.62 -3.13 -10.03
CA LEU A 163 -5.02 -2.00 -9.20
C LEU A 163 -6.55 -2.00 -9.13
N ALA A 164 -7.10 -2.31 -7.96
CA ALA A 164 -8.54 -2.41 -7.77
C ALA A 164 -9.01 -1.55 -6.59
N GLY A 165 -10.25 -1.10 -6.63
CA GLY A 165 -10.81 -0.26 -5.56
C GLY A 165 -12.10 0.43 -5.94
N ASP A 166 -12.72 1.08 -4.96
CA ASP A 166 -13.90 1.91 -5.15
C ASP A 166 -13.63 3.17 -5.98
N TRP A 167 -14.70 3.63 -6.64
CA TRP A 167 -14.69 4.82 -7.48
C TRP A 167 -15.96 5.64 -7.33
N PHE A 168 -15.79 6.96 -7.40
CA PHE A 168 -16.85 7.95 -7.27
C PHE A 168 -17.04 8.71 -8.58
N LYS A 169 -18.28 9.00 -8.95
CA LYS A 169 -18.59 9.89 -10.08
C LYS A 169 -18.35 11.36 -9.73
N ASN A 170 -18.51 11.71 -8.46
CA ASN A 170 -18.18 13.04 -7.96
C ASN A 170 -16.68 13.30 -8.10
N ASP A 171 -16.32 14.53 -8.46
CA ASP A 171 -14.92 14.95 -8.51
C ASP A 171 -14.29 15.04 -7.11
N HIS A 172 -12.96 15.07 -7.05
CA HIS A 172 -12.22 15.09 -5.80
C HIS A 172 -12.50 16.34 -4.95
N ALA A 173 -12.78 17.49 -5.58
CA ALA A 173 -13.04 18.73 -4.88
C ALA A 173 -14.43 18.72 -4.22
N ALA A 174 -15.44 18.13 -4.87
CA ALA A 174 -16.77 17.91 -4.33
C ALA A 174 -16.74 16.92 -3.16
N LEU A 175 -16.01 15.80 -3.30
CA LEU A 175 -15.83 14.84 -2.20
C LEU A 175 -15.09 15.47 -1.01
N ARG A 176 -14.04 16.27 -1.28
CA ARG A 176 -13.35 17.07 -0.25
C ARG A 176 -14.30 18.03 0.46
N ALA A 177 -15.13 18.76 -0.29
CA ALA A 177 -16.08 19.72 0.28
C ALA A 177 -17.13 19.06 1.20
N ILE A 178 -17.57 17.84 0.87
CA ILE A 178 -18.47 17.05 1.72
C ILE A 178 -17.80 16.75 3.08
N LEU A 179 -16.56 16.27 3.05
CA LEU A 179 -15.79 15.98 4.27
C LEU A 179 -15.49 17.25 5.08
N ASP A 180 -15.08 18.33 4.42
CA ASP A 180 -14.81 19.63 5.06
C ASP A 180 -16.08 20.24 5.69
N GLY A 181 -17.24 19.90 5.15
CA GLY A 181 -18.55 20.21 5.70
C GLY A 181 -18.90 19.43 6.97
N GLY A 182 -18.17 18.36 7.29
CA GLY A 182 -18.46 17.47 8.41
C GLY A 182 -19.50 16.42 8.08
N HIS A 183 -19.59 16.00 6.81
CA HIS A 183 -20.49 14.95 6.34
C HIS A 183 -19.68 13.71 5.90
N ASN A 184 -20.28 12.54 6.05
CA ASN A 184 -19.71 11.30 5.52
C ASN A 184 -19.73 11.31 3.99
N LEU A 185 -18.74 10.65 3.39
CA LEU A 185 -18.74 10.43 1.94
C LEU A 185 -20.01 9.67 1.52
N PRO A 186 -20.53 9.91 0.31
CA PRO A 186 -21.58 9.07 -0.24
C PRO A 186 -21.07 7.63 -0.39
N PHE A 187 -21.99 6.70 -0.66
CA PHE A 187 -21.59 5.37 -1.07
C PHE A 187 -20.90 5.42 -2.46
N PRO A 188 -19.84 4.63 -2.72
CA PRO A 188 -19.19 4.63 -4.03
C PRO A 188 -20.14 4.26 -5.17
N ASP A 189 -19.87 4.79 -6.36
CA ASP A 189 -20.66 4.52 -7.57
C ASP A 189 -20.32 3.18 -8.24
N GLY A 190 -19.13 2.64 -7.96
CA GLY A 190 -18.67 1.39 -8.56
C GLY A 190 -17.29 0.98 -8.08
N LEU A 191 -16.80 -0.12 -8.66
CA LEU A 191 -15.45 -0.63 -8.46
C LEU A 191 -14.71 -0.63 -9.81
N LEU A 192 -13.40 -0.43 -9.75
CA LEU A 192 -12.52 -0.52 -10.92
C LEU A 192 -11.53 -1.67 -10.78
N ILE A 193 -11.14 -2.24 -11.92
CA ILE A 193 -9.95 -3.09 -12.09
C ILE A 193 -9.11 -2.44 -13.18
N ASN A 194 -7.89 -2.01 -12.84
CA ASN A 194 -6.98 -1.29 -13.73
C ASN A 194 -7.64 -0.09 -14.44
N GLY A 195 -8.42 0.69 -13.69
CA GLY A 195 -9.10 1.90 -14.17
C GLY A 195 -10.35 1.63 -15.03
N ARG A 196 -10.80 0.38 -15.14
CA ARG A 196 -11.95 -0.03 -15.95
C ARG A 196 -13.06 -0.62 -15.09
N ALA A 197 -14.31 -0.30 -15.42
CA ALA A 197 -15.49 -0.95 -14.88
C ALA A 197 -15.70 -2.37 -15.48
N TRP A 198 -16.92 -2.87 -15.33
CA TRP A 198 -17.38 -4.20 -15.72
C TRP A 198 -16.84 -4.71 -17.07
N ASN A 199 -16.15 -5.86 -17.04
CA ASN A 199 -15.54 -6.53 -18.19
C ASN A 199 -14.62 -5.64 -19.05
N GLY A 200 -14.16 -4.50 -18.53
CA GLY A 200 -13.39 -3.52 -19.30
C GLY A 200 -11.89 -3.80 -19.38
N TYR A 201 -11.40 -4.83 -18.69
CA TYR A 201 -10.00 -5.24 -18.71
C TYR A 201 -9.87 -6.76 -18.96
N THR A 202 -8.87 -7.15 -19.73
CA THR A 202 -8.60 -8.56 -20.08
C THR A 202 -7.17 -8.95 -19.73
N PHE A 203 -7.01 -10.04 -18.99
CA PHE A 203 -5.73 -10.70 -18.74
C PHE A 203 -5.67 -11.95 -19.61
N THR A 204 -4.66 -12.05 -20.48
CA THR A 204 -4.51 -13.21 -21.38
C THR A 204 -3.53 -14.22 -20.79
N VAL A 205 -3.92 -15.49 -20.76
CA VAL A 205 -3.12 -16.59 -20.21
C VAL A 205 -3.11 -17.79 -21.16
N ASP A 206 -2.02 -18.55 -21.12
CA ASP A 206 -1.86 -19.81 -21.85
C ASP A 206 -2.25 -20.98 -20.94
N GLN A 207 -3.06 -21.89 -21.47
CA GLN A 207 -3.53 -23.06 -20.74
C GLN A 207 -2.35 -23.88 -20.18
N GLY A 208 -2.46 -24.30 -18.93
CA GLY A 208 -1.46 -25.07 -18.19
C GLY A 208 -0.28 -24.26 -17.65
N LYS A 209 -0.20 -22.94 -17.93
CA LYS A 209 0.84 -22.06 -17.38
C LYS A 209 0.41 -21.40 -16.07
N THR A 210 1.39 -21.00 -15.26
CA THR A 210 1.17 -20.29 -13.98
C THR A 210 1.57 -18.83 -14.11
N TYR A 211 0.70 -17.92 -13.67
CA TYR A 211 0.88 -16.47 -13.71
C TYR A 211 0.87 -15.89 -12.30
N ARG A 212 1.60 -14.79 -12.10
CA ARG A 212 1.54 -14.00 -10.87
C ARG A 212 0.58 -12.83 -11.06
N PHE A 213 -0.33 -12.63 -10.11
CA PHE A 213 -1.18 -11.45 -10.01
C PHE A 213 -0.79 -10.66 -8.77
N ARG A 214 -0.37 -9.41 -8.95
CA ARG A 214 -0.02 -8.45 -7.90
C ARG A 214 -1.19 -7.50 -7.70
N ILE A 215 -1.93 -7.71 -6.62
CA ILE A 215 -3.23 -7.09 -6.39
C ILE A 215 -3.09 -6.05 -5.29
N SER A 216 -3.36 -4.79 -5.61
CA SER A 216 -3.32 -3.66 -4.68
C SER A 216 -4.69 -3.02 -4.57
N ASN A 217 -5.16 -2.80 -3.34
CA ASN A 217 -6.37 -2.02 -3.10
C ASN A 217 -6.05 -0.52 -3.08
N VAL A 218 -6.34 0.15 -4.20
CA VAL A 218 -6.11 1.58 -4.43
C VAL A 218 -7.37 2.43 -4.21
N GLY A 219 -8.42 1.87 -3.61
CA GLY A 219 -9.67 2.58 -3.29
C GLY A 219 -9.52 3.70 -2.26
N LEU A 220 -10.64 4.31 -1.90
CA LEU A 220 -10.70 5.35 -0.86
C LEU A 220 -11.37 4.86 0.41
N THR A 221 -12.38 3.99 0.31
CA THR A 221 -13.31 3.71 1.41
C THR A 221 -13.57 2.23 1.65
N THR A 222 -13.39 1.35 0.66
CA THR A 222 -13.85 -0.04 0.76
C THR A 222 -12.71 -1.05 0.81
N SER A 223 -12.85 -2.04 1.70
CA SER A 223 -12.14 -3.31 1.54
C SER A 223 -12.73 -4.07 0.36
N ILE A 224 -11.91 -4.84 -0.34
CA ILE A 224 -12.33 -5.61 -1.53
C ILE A 224 -12.07 -7.10 -1.36
N ASN A 225 -12.88 -7.93 -1.99
CA ASN A 225 -12.65 -9.34 -2.16
C ASN A 225 -12.29 -9.64 -3.62
N PHE A 226 -11.15 -10.28 -3.86
CA PHE A 226 -10.69 -10.69 -5.18
C PHE A 226 -10.82 -12.20 -5.36
N ARG A 227 -11.27 -12.66 -6.53
CA ARG A 227 -11.40 -14.08 -6.88
C ARG A 227 -11.43 -14.30 -8.39
N ILE A 228 -11.09 -15.52 -8.82
CA ILE A 228 -11.10 -15.91 -10.23
C ILE A 228 -11.96 -17.16 -10.38
N ALA A 229 -12.95 -17.12 -11.27
CA ALA A 229 -13.89 -18.22 -11.47
C ALA A 229 -13.15 -19.52 -11.84
N GLY A 230 -13.40 -20.60 -11.11
CA GLY A 230 -12.78 -21.90 -11.33
C GLY A 230 -11.32 -22.03 -10.91
N HIS A 231 -10.67 -20.95 -10.44
CA HIS A 231 -9.24 -20.95 -10.18
C HIS A 231 -8.92 -20.73 -8.69
N LYS A 232 -8.02 -21.55 -8.16
CA LYS A 232 -7.42 -21.32 -6.85
C LYS A 232 -6.22 -20.38 -6.96
N MET A 233 -5.98 -19.64 -5.88
CA MET A 233 -4.93 -18.64 -5.79
C MET A 233 -3.96 -19.02 -4.68
N LYS A 234 -2.68 -19.22 -5.01
CA LYS A 234 -1.64 -19.50 -4.03
C LYS A 234 -0.98 -18.19 -3.59
N LEU A 235 -1.20 -17.76 -2.35
CA LEU A 235 -0.61 -16.52 -1.82
C LEU A 235 0.90 -16.69 -1.64
N VAL A 236 1.71 -15.84 -2.26
CA VAL A 236 3.18 -15.96 -2.23
C VAL A 236 3.90 -14.72 -1.71
N GLU A 237 3.24 -13.57 -1.66
CA GLU A 237 3.79 -12.33 -1.11
C GLU A 237 2.70 -11.41 -0.58
N VAL A 238 3.02 -10.69 0.51
CA VAL A 238 2.21 -9.63 1.10
C VAL A 238 3.13 -8.46 1.43
N GLU A 239 2.96 -7.32 0.76
CA GLU A 239 3.71 -6.07 1.00
C GLU A 239 5.24 -6.26 1.11
N GLY A 240 5.77 -7.15 0.28
CA GLY A 240 7.18 -7.53 0.21
C GLY A 240 7.63 -8.72 1.06
N SER A 241 6.75 -9.24 1.93
CA SER A 241 7.01 -10.43 2.73
C SER A 241 6.62 -11.71 1.98
N HIS A 242 7.54 -12.65 1.79
CA HIS A 242 7.20 -13.98 1.26
C HIS A 242 6.45 -14.83 2.28
N THR A 243 5.29 -15.35 1.89
CA THR A 243 4.37 -16.07 2.80
C THR A 243 4.59 -17.59 2.80
N LEU A 244 4.12 -18.26 3.85
CA LEU A 244 3.75 -19.67 3.77
C LEU A 244 2.62 -19.77 2.75
N GLN A 245 2.82 -20.57 1.71
CA GLN A 245 2.08 -20.46 0.45
C GLN A 245 0.68 -21.11 0.51
N ASN A 246 -0.17 -20.58 1.38
CA ASN A 246 -1.56 -20.99 1.54
C ASN A 246 -2.34 -20.74 0.24
N THR A 247 -3.32 -21.60 -0.01
CA THR A 247 -4.17 -21.54 -1.20
C THR A 247 -5.58 -21.09 -0.83
N TYR A 248 -6.09 -20.11 -1.55
CA TYR A 248 -7.40 -19.49 -1.31
C TYR A 248 -8.26 -19.54 -2.58
N SER A 249 -9.58 -19.61 -2.41
CA SER A 249 -10.55 -19.41 -3.49
C SER A 249 -10.90 -17.94 -3.71
N SER A 250 -10.77 -17.13 -2.67
CA SER A 250 -10.96 -15.67 -2.69
C SER A 250 -10.04 -15.02 -1.65
N LEU A 251 -9.75 -13.74 -1.81
CA LEU A 251 -8.91 -12.97 -0.89
C LEU A 251 -9.55 -11.64 -0.52
N ASP A 252 -9.71 -11.37 0.78
CA ASP A 252 -9.99 -10.02 1.26
C ASP A 252 -8.70 -9.19 1.29
N ILE A 253 -8.76 -7.99 0.74
CA ILE A 253 -7.66 -7.04 0.58
C ILE A 253 -8.17 -5.67 1.05
N HIS A 254 -7.65 -5.22 2.19
CA HIS A 254 -8.08 -3.96 2.80
C HIS A 254 -7.39 -2.77 2.13
N LEU A 255 -7.92 -1.57 2.37
CA LEU A 255 -7.42 -0.35 1.75
C LEU A 255 -5.92 -0.18 2.00
N GLY A 256 -5.15 0.08 0.95
CA GLY A 256 -3.71 0.26 1.03
C GLY A 256 -2.90 -1.04 1.03
N GLN A 257 -3.54 -2.20 1.10
CA GLN A 257 -2.83 -3.49 1.09
C GLN A 257 -2.48 -3.96 -0.32
N SER A 258 -1.38 -4.71 -0.43
CA SER A 258 -0.93 -5.34 -1.67
C SER A 258 -0.53 -6.80 -1.46
N TYR A 259 -1.13 -7.71 -2.21
CA TYR A 259 -0.86 -9.16 -2.20
C TYR A 259 -0.36 -9.64 -3.56
N SER A 260 0.40 -10.74 -3.56
CA SER A 260 0.67 -11.50 -4.78
C SER A 260 0.20 -12.94 -4.67
N VAL A 261 -0.46 -13.40 -5.73
CA VAL A 261 -0.88 -14.78 -5.87
C VAL A 261 -0.35 -15.42 -7.13
N LEU A 262 -0.08 -16.72 -7.07
CA LEU A 262 0.13 -17.56 -8.25
C LEU A 262 -1.17 -18.26 -8.63
N VAL A 263 -1.50 -18.21 -9.92
CA VAL A 263 -2.70 -18.79 -10.51
C VAL A 263 -2.28 -19.63 -11.70
N THR A 264 -2.64 -20.91 -11.70
CA THR A 264 -2.41 -21.82 -12.83
C THR A 264 -3.65 -21.85 -13.71
N ALA A 265 -3.49 -21.62 -15.01
CA ALA A 265 -4.57 -21.71 -16.00
C ALA A 265 -4.93 -23.17 -16.30
N ASP A 266 -5.42 -23.89 -15.29
CA ASP A 266 -5.66 -25.34 -15.31
C ASP A 266 -7.08 -25.75 -15.72
N GLN A 267 -7.96 -24.78 -15.92
CA GLN A 267 -9.34 -25.01 -16.35
C GLN A 267 -9.46 -25.26 -17.88
N PRO A 268 -10.63 -25.75 -18.37
CA PRO A 268 -10.92 -25.85 -19.81
C PRO A 268 -10.67 -24.56 -20.60
N ALA A 269 -10.44 -24.68 -21.91
CA ALA A 269 -10.13 -23.55 -22.78
C ALA A 269 -11.35 -22.66 -23.06
N GLN A 270 -11.67 -21.79 -22.10
CA GLN A 270 -12.75 -20.81 -22.16
C GLN A 270 -12.35 -19.54 -21.37
N ASP A 271 -13.13 -18.48 -21.49
CA ASP A 271 -12.91 -17.26 -20.71
C ASP A 271 -13.56 -17.37 -19.31
N TYR A 272 -12.88 -16.84 -18.31
CA TYR A 272 -13.33 -16.86 -16.91
C TYR A 272 -13.46 -15.44 -16.35
N TYR A 273 -14.40 -15.23 -15.42
CA TYR A 273 -14.46 -13.98 -14.68
C TYR A 273 -13.34 -13.88 -13.66
N ILE A 274 -12.66 -12.74 -13.64
CA ILE A 274 -12.00 -12.22 -12.44
C ILE A 274 -13.00 -11.27 -11.79
N ALA A 275 -13.40 -11.53 -10.55
CA ALA A 275 -14.38 -10.72 -9.84
C ALA A 275 -13.74 -9.98 -8.67
N VAL A 276 -14.12 -8.71 -8.51
CA VAL A 276 -13.82 -7.89 -7.35
C VAL A 276 -15.13 -7.37 -6.77
N SER A 277 -15.35 -7.55 -5.47
CA SER A 277 -16.54 -7.04 -4.78
C SER A 277 -16.19 -6.30 -3.49
N THR A 278 -17.01 -5.34 -3.07
CA THR A 278 -16.82 -4.68 -1.78
C THR A 278 -17.06 -5.65 -0.62
N ARG A 279 -16.40 -5.39 0.51
CA ARG A 279 -16.59 -6.11 1.77
C ARG A 279 -17.07 -5.14 2.85
N PHE A 280 -17.88 -5.67 3.77
CA PHE A 280 -18.43 -4.90 4.89
C PHE A 280 -19.29 -3.70 4.47
N THR A 281 -19.96 -3.81 3.31
CA THR A 281 -20.89 -2.79 2.82
C THR A 281 -22.24 -3.38 2.47
N SER A 282 -23.29 -2.57 2.57
CA SER A 282 -24.62 -2.85 2.02
C SER A 282 -25.11 -1.63 1.24
N PRO A 283 -25.35 -1.73 -0.09
CA PRO A 283 -25.23 -2.94 -0.92
C PRO A 283 -23.77 -3.38 -1.15
N VAL A 284 -23.59 -4.58 -1.69
CA VAL A 284 -22.28 -5.06 -2.19
C VAL A 284 -22.11 -4.65 -3.64
N LEU A 285 -21.10 -3.85 -3.94
CA LEU A 285 -20.72 -3.53 -5.33
C LEU A 285 -19.85 -4.67 -5.88
N THR A 286 -19.99 -4.96 -7.17
CA THR A 286 -19.16 -5.96 -7.87
C THR A 286 -18.75 -5.42 -9.23
N THR A 287 -17.50 -5.65 -9.60
CA THR A 287 -16.97 -5.44 -10.95
C THR A 287 -16.20 -6.67 -11.40
N THR A 288 -16.00 -6.80 -12.70
CA THR A 288 -15.33 -7.95 -13.31
C THR A 288 -14.29 -7.55 -14.33
N ALA A 289 -13.29 -8.40 -14.49
CA ALA A 289 -12.38 -8.44 -15.63
C ALA A 289 -12.43 -9.84 -16.26
N ILE A 290 -11.86 -9.99 -17.44
CA ILE A 290 -11.83 -11.26 -18.17
C ILE A 290 -10.46 -11.91 -18.03
N LEU A 291 -10.41 -13.15 -17.58
CA LEU A 291 -9.26 -14.04 -17.75
C LEU A 291 -9.47 -14.80 -19.06
N HIS A 292 -8.82 -14.33 -20.12
CA HIS A 292 -8.91 -14.91 -21.45
C HIS A 292 -7.85 -15.98 -21.64
N TYR A 293 -8.27 -17.21 -21.92
CA TYR A 293 -7.36 -18.26 -22.34
C TYR A 293 -7.01 -18.03 -23.81
N SER A 294 -5.72 -18.03 -24.16
CA SER A 294 -5.26 -17.73 -25.53
C SER A 294 -5.80 -18.68 -26.60
N ASN A 295 -6.24 -19.88 -26.21
CA ASN A 295 -6.89 -20.88 -27.06
C ASN A 295 -8.42 -20.95 -26.88
N SER A 296 -9.02 -19.97 -26.20
CA SER A 296 -10.47 -19.88 -25.96
C SER A 296 -11.21 -19.36 -27.18
N TYR A 297 -12.29 -20.06 -27.54
CA TYR A 297 -13.32 -19.58 -28.45
C TYR A 297 -14.66 -19.33 -27.75
N VAL A 298 -14.70 -19.56 -26.43
CA VAL A 298 -15.91 -19.51 -25.61
C VAL A 298 -15.79 -18.32 -24.66
N ARG A 299 -16.62 -17.32 -24.89
CA ARG A 299 -16.72 -16.16 -23.99
C ARG A 299 -17.28 -16.58 -22.64
N VAL A 300 -16.98 -15.77 -21.64
CA VAL A 300 -17.49 -15.99 -20.29
C VAL A 300 -19.03 -16.03 -20.29
N SER A 301 -19.60 -16.95 -19.53
CA SER A 301 -21.06 -17.16 -19.45
C SER A 301 -21.51 -17.33 -18.01
N GLY A 302 -22.77 -17.01 -17.72
CA GLY A 302 -23.36 -17.11 -16.38
C GLY A 302 -23.03 -15.92 -15.46
N PRO A 303 -23.42 -15.99 -14.18
CA PRO A 303 -23.10 -14.97 -13.19
C PRO A 303 -21.61 -15.01 -12.80
N PRO A 304 -21.03 -13.88 -12.35
CA PRO A 304 -19.72 -13.89 -11.71
C PRO A 304 -19.70 -14.83 -10.49
N PRO A 305 -18.53 -15.34 -10.10
CA PRO A 305 -18.41 -16.18 -8.91
C PRO A 305 -18.95 -15.43 -7.68
N GLY A 306 -19.72 -16.12 -6.84
CA GLY A 306 -20.20 -15.56 -5.58
C GLY A 306 -19.04 -15.15 -4.67
N GLY A 307 -19.20 -14.05 -3.94
CA GLY A 307 -18.21 -13.56 -2.96
C GLY A 307 -18.72 -13.71 -1.53
N PRO A 308 -17.82 -13.69 -0.54
CA PRO A 308 -18.21 -13.57 0.86
C PRO A 308 -18.98 -12.27 1.08
N THR A 309 -19.99 -12.28 1.96
CA THR A 309 -20.94 -11.17 2.13
C THR A 309 -20.38 -10.07 3.03
N ILE A 310 -20.83 -9.99 4.28
CA ILE A 310 -20.38 -9.01 5.29
C ILE A 310 -19.71 -9.68 6.49
N GLN A 311 -19.45 -10.99 6.41
CA GLN A 311 -18.89 -11.78 7.51
C GLN A 311 -17.46 -11.34 7.85
N ILE A 312 -17.27 -10.89 9.09
CA ILE A 312 -16.02 -10.37 9.64
C ILE A 312 -15.06 -11.52 10.00
N ASP A 313 -15.57 -12.55 10.69
CA ASP A 313 -14.79 -13.72 11.14
C ASP A 313 -13.94 -14.35 10.04
N TRP A 314 -14.47 -14.43 8.82
CA TRP A 314 -13.75 -14.99 7.68
C TRP A 314 -12.51 -14.17 7.31
N SER A 315 -12.65 -12.84 7.30
CA SER A 315 -11.58 -11.88 6.99
C SER A 315 -10.51 -11.88 8.09
N LEU A 316 -10.93 -11.88 9.36
CA LEU A 316 -10.03 -12.02 10.51
C LEU A 316 -9.22 -13.33 10.45
N ASN A 317 -9.89 -14.45 10.18
CA ASN A 317 -9.24 -15.75 10.07
C ASN A 317 -8.28 -15.81 8.88
N GLN A 318 -8.63 -15.20 7.75
CA GLN A 318 -7.71 -15.05 6.63
C GLN A 318 -6.45 -14.31 7.08
N ALA A 319 -6.58 -13.15 7.70
CA ALA A 319 -5.44 -12.35 8.16
C ALA A 319 -4.54 -13.12 9.14
N ARG A 320 -5.12 -13.83 10.12
CA ARG A 320 -4.39 -14.69 11.07
C ARG A 320 -3.68 -15.87 10.40
N SER A 321 -4.22 -16.38 9.29
CA SER A 321 -3.65 -17.51 8.56
C SER A 321 -2.45 -17.14 7.70
N ILE A 322 -2.24 -15.84 7.42
CA ILE A 322 -1.10 -15.36 6.64
C ILE A 322 0.14 -15.38 7.54
N ARG A 323 1.09 -16.24 7.19
CA ARG A 323 2.32 -16.48 7.95
C ARG A 323 3.54 -16.25 7.07
N TRP A 324 4.64 -15.84 7.67
CA TRP A 324 5.90 -15.54 7.00
C TRP A 324 6.68 -16.82 6.74
N ASN A 325 7.21 -16.98 5.51
CA ASN A 325 8.08 -18.11 5.21
C ASN A 325 9.49 -17.85 5.73
N LEU A 326 9.78 -18.35 6.94
CA LEU A 326 11.05 -18.09 7.64
C LEU A 326 12.29 -18.60 6.89
N THR A 327 12.16 -19.58 6.00
CA THR A 327 13.29 -20.16 5.25
C THR A 327 13.50 -19.53 3.88
N ALA A 328 12.52 -18.79 3.36
CA ALA A 328 12.68 -18.08 2.10
C ALA A 328 13.79 -17.04 2.21
N SER A 329 14.60 -16.91 1.16
CA SER A 329 15.52 -15.78 1.02
C SER A 329 14.71 -14.49 1.07
N GLY A 330 15.21 -13.52 1.82
CA GLY A 330 14.69 -12.17 1.75
C GLY A 330 15.23 -11.43 0.52
N PRO A 331 15.35 -10.10 0.62
CA PRO A 331 16.01 -9.26 -0.39
C PRO A 331 17.52 -9.51 -0.51
N ARG A 332 18.07 -10.28 0.42
CA ARG A 332 19.44 -10.82 0.44
C ARG A 332 19.33 -12.35 0.60
N PRO A 333 20.41 -13.11 0.32
CA PRO A 333 20.39 -14.57 0.49
C PRO A 333 20.01 -15.04 1.91
N ASN A 334 20.13 -14.16 2.91
CA ASN A 334 19.72 -14.45 4.28
C ASN A 334 18.21 -14.77 4.36
N PRO A 335 17.84 -15.83 5.10
CA PRO A 335 16.44 -16.15 5.32
C PRO A 335 15.68 -15.01 6.01
N GLN A 336 14.40 -14.86 5.67
CA GLN A 336 13.50 -13.92 6.33
C GLN A 336 13.44 -14.14 7.86
N GLY A 337 13.52 -15.39 8.31
CA GLY A 337 13.50 -15.76 9.72
C GLY A 337 14.77 -15.45 10.51
N SER A 338 15.80 -14.85 9.90
CA SER A 338 17.00 -14.41 10.63
C SER A 338 16.73 -13.22 11.57
N TYR A 339 15.60 -12.51 11.40
CA TYR A 339 15.21 -11.44 12.31
C TYR A 339 14.19 -11.93 13.34
N HIS A 340 14.66 -12.17 14.56
CA HIS A 340 13.84 -12.68 15.67
C HIS A 340 13.15 -11.55 16.45
N TYR A 341 12.21 -10.86 15.81
CA TYR A 341 11.50 -9.71 16.38
C TYR A 341 10.81 -10.04 17.72
N GLY A 342 10.34 -11.27 17.90
CA GLY A 342 9.70 -11.73 19.13
C GLY A 342 10.62 -11.87 20.36
N LEU A 343 11.94 -11.81 20.17
CA LEU A 343 12.93 -11.86 21.26
C LEU A 343 13.38 -10.47 21.71
N ILE A 344 12.90 -9.41 21.05
CA ILE A 344 13.26 -8.03 21.35
C ILE A 344 12.31 -7.49 22.41
N ASN A 345 12.85 -6.97 23.51
CA ASN A 345 12.05 -6.38 24.57
C ASN A 345 11.34 -5.11 24.09
N THR A 346 10.02 -5.07 24.24
CA THR A 346 9.21 -3.88 24.02
C THR A 346 9.62 -2.79 25.00
N SER A 347 10.03 -1.65 24.46
CA SER A 347 10.49 -0.49 25.23
C SER A 347 9.35 0.49 25.56
N ARG A 348 8.32 0.52 24.72
CA ARG A 348 7.14 1.37 24.87
C ARG A 348 5.93 0.71 24.23
N THR A 349 4.78 0.77 24.90
CA THR A 349 3.48 0.37 24.34
C THR A 349 2.63 1.62 24.11
N ILE A 350 2.09 1.75 22.91
CA ILE A 350 1.25 2.85 22.48
C ILE A 350 -0.10 2.27 22.09
N ARG A 351 -1.18 2.77 22.69
CA ARG A 351 -2.57 2.38 22.40
C ARG A 351 -3.23 3.53 21.64
N LEU A 352 -3.70 3.27 20.43
CA LEU A 352 -4.33 4.24 19.54
C LEU A 352 -5.78 3.85 19.31
N ALA A 353 -6.71 4.49 20.01
CA ALA A 353 -8.14 4.30 19.77
C ALA A 353 -8.68 5.33 18.78
N ASN A 354 -9.34 4.87 17.73
CA ASN A 354 -10.08 5.76 16.83
C ASN A 354 -11.48 6.07 17.37
N ASN A 355 -11.92 7.30 17.16
CA ASN A 355 -13.30 7.72 17.41
C ASN A 355 -13.76 8.78 16.38
N ALA A 356 -15.07 9.00 16.33
CA ALA A 356 -15.73 9.96 15.45
C ALA A 356 -16.42 11.09 16.25
N PRO A 357 -15.68 12.02 16.90
CA PRO A 357 -16.28 13.10 17.68
C PRO A 357 -16.87 14.20 16.78
N VAL A 358 -17.90 14.88 17.31
CA VAL A 358 -18.36 16.17 16.76
C VAL A 358 -17.56 17.29 17.40
N ILE A 359 -16.82 18.05 16.58
CA ILE A 359 -15.99 19.18 17.04
C ILE A 359 -16.42 20.43 16.29
N ASN A 360 -16.81 21.48 17.01
CA ASN A 360 -17.30 22.75 16.45
C ASN A 360 -18.46 22.55 15.43
N GLY A 361 -19.39 21.64 15.74
CA GLY A 361 -20.57 21.35 14.90
C GLY A 361 -20.28 20.52 13.65
N LYS A 362 -19.06 19.99 13.48
CA LYS A 362 -18.68 19.14 12.34
C LYS A 362 -18.28 17.74 12.80
N GLN A 363 -18.72 16.72 12.07
CA GLN A 363 -18.18 15.36 12.22
C GLN A 363 -16.68 15.38 11.93
N ARG A 364 -15.90 14.81 12.84
CA ARG A 364 -14.45 14.62 12.69
C ARG A 364 -14.09 13.18 13.04
N TYR A 365 -12.88 12.80 12.67
CA TYR A 365 -12.24 11.57 13.14
C TYR A 365 -11.03 11.96 13.98
N ALA A 366 -10.81 11.21 15.05
CA ALA A 366 -9.75 11.47 16.00
C ALA A 366 -9.11 10.16 16.47
N VAL A 367 -7.87 10.30 16.93
CA VAL A 367 -7.08 9.23 17.53
C VAL A 367 -6.70 9.68 18.92
N ASN A 368 -7.06 8.90 19.94
CA ASN A 368 -6.88 9.26 21.35
C ASN A 368 -7.40 10.68 21.67
N SER A 369 -8.61 10.98 21.16
CA SER A 369 -9.29 12.28 21.27
C SER A 369 -8.69 13.43 20.48
N VAL A 370 -7.63 13.21 19.69
CA VAL A 370 -7.02 14.25 18.85
C VAL A 370 -7.47 14.10 17.41
N SER A 371 -8.20 15.10 16.91
CA SER A 371 -8.47 15.24 15.48
C SER A 371 -7.37 16.09 14.85
N PHE A 372 -6.58 15.47 13.98
CA PHE A 372 -5.41 16.11 13.38
C PHE A 372 -5.81 17.32 12.55
N VAL A 373 -5.12 18.44 12.77
CA VAL A 373 -5.16 19.60 11.87
C VAL A 373 -3.79 19.84 11.25
N PRO A 374 -3.73 20.14 9.94
CA PRO A 374 -2.48 20.47 9.29
C PRO A 374 -1.97 21.83 9.80
N ALA A 375 -0.67 21.90 10.09
CA ALA A 375 0.07 23.16 10.21
C ALA A 375 0.44 23.77 8.84
N ASP A 376 0.70 25.08 8.82
CA ASP A 376 1.10 25.78 7.60
C ASP A 376 2.50 25.40 7.10
N THR A 377 3.38 25.00 8.03
CA THR A 377 4.74 24.53 7.73
C THR A 377 4.81 23.02 7.91
N PRO A 378 5.33 22.26 6.94
CA PRO A 378 5.50 20.82 7.09
C PRO A 378 6.30 20.48 8.35
N LEU A 379 5.83 19.51 9.13
CA LEU A 379 6.42 19.12 10.41
C LEU A 379 7.91 18.80 10.29
N LYS A 380 8.33 18.13 9.20
CA LYS A 380 9.73 17.81 8.94
C LYS A 380 10.59 19.04 8.69
N VAL A 381 10.05 20.05 8.01
CA VAL A 381 10.72 21.35 7.79
C VAL A 381 10.85 22.09 9.11
N ALA A 382 9.76 22.15 9.89
CA ALA A 382 9.76 22.80 11.19
C ALA A 382 10.74 22.16 12.19
N ASP A 383 10.78 20.83 12.24
CA ASP A 383 11.73 20.06 13.04
C ASP A 383 13.19 20.33 12.61
N TYR A 384 13.48 20.22 11.32
CA TYR A 384 14.83 20.38 10.79
C TYR A 384 15.40 21.79 11.01
N TYR A 385 14.60 22.82 10.75
CA TYR A 385 15.00 24.22 10.92
C TYR A 385 14.69 24.78 12.31
N LYS A 386 14.15 23.96 13.23
CA LYS A 386 13.80 24.35 14.61
C LYS A 386 12.86 25.55 14.68
N ILE A 387 11.83 25.57 13.82
CA ILE A 387 10.86 26.65 13.75
C ILE A 387 9.88 26.51 14.93
N PRO A 388 9.81 27.49 15.85
CA PRO A 388 8.95 27.39 17.03
C PRO A 388 7.47 27.58 16.65
N GLY A 389 6.57 26.99 17.46
CA GLY A 389 5.13 27.21 17.37
C GLY A 389 4.39 26.43 16.28
N VAL A 390 5.08 25.61 15.49
CA VAL A 390 4.43 24.77 14.44
C VAL A 390 3.78 23.52 15.03
N PHE A 391 4.48 22.86 15.95
CA PHE A 391 3.99 21.68 16.64
C PHE A 391 4.60 21.57 18.04
N TYR A 392 4.00 20.72 18.87
CA TYR A 392 4.51 20.34 20.18
C TYR A 392 4.74 18.83 20.22
N LEU A 393 5.93 18.39 20.62
CA LEU A 393 6.19 16.97 20.86
C LEU A 393 5.33 16.48 22.03
N GLY A 394 4.68 15.33 21.86
CA GLY A 394 3.81 14.75 22.89
C GLY A 394 2.41 15.38 22.90
N SER A 395 2.01 16.02 21.80
CA SER A 395 0.68 16.63 21.62
C SER A 395 -0.44 15.61 21.39
N ILE A 396 -0.12 14.31 21.37
CA ILE A 396 -1.08 13.21 21.38
C ILE A 396 -0.63 12.21 22.45
N PRO A 397 -1.55 11.73 23.31
CA PRO A 397 -1.20 10.80 24.38
C PRO A 397 -0.97 9.38 23.85
N ASP A 398 -0.18 8.61 24.58
CA ASP A 398 0.15 7.21 24.26
C ASP A 398 -1.00 6.23 24.51
N HIS A 399 -2.08 6.69 25.12
CA HIS A 399 -3.25 5.88 25.42
C HIS A 399 -4.53 6.71 25.30
N PRO A 400 -5.68 6.06 25.05
CA PRO A 400 -6.96 6.73 25.02
C PRO A 400 -7.24 7.39 26.37
N THR A 401 -7.62 8.66 26.37
CA THR A 401 -7.90 9.43 27.60
C THR A 401 -9.36 9.37 28.02
N GLY A 402 -10.26 8.90 27.13
CA GLY A 402 -11.71 8.98 27.33
C GLY A 402 -12.27 10.41 27.27
N GLY A 403 -11.43 11.41 26.99
CA GLY A 403 -11.85 12.80 26.84
C GLY A 403 -12.59 13.07 25.53
N GLY A 404 -13.34 14.18 25.49
CA GLY A 404 -13.96 14.67 24.26
C GLY A 404 -12.91 15.02 23.19
N GLY A 405 -13.33 14.98 21.92
CA GLY A 405 -12.45 15.27 20.78
C GLY A 405 -12.03 16.74 20.72
N TYR A 406 -10.77 17.01 20.35
CA TYR A 406 -10.25 18.35 20.12
C TYR A 406 -9.32 18.41 18.90
N LEU A 407 -9.13 19.62 18.35
CA LEU A 407 -8.25 19.85 17.20
C LEU A 407 -6.81 20.08 17.68
N GLN A 408 -5.84 19.40 17.09
CA GLN A 408 -4.43 19.67 17.34
C GLN A 408 -3.54 19.14 16.20
N THR A 409 -2.42 19.82 15.95
CA THR A 409 -1.33 19.26 15.14
C THR A 409 -0.59 18.20 15.97
N SER A 410 -1.10 16.97 15.98
CA SER A 410 -0.57 15.88 16.80
C SER A 410 0.79 15.38 16.32
N VAL A 411 1.75 15.33 17.23
CA VAL A 411 3.09 14.77 17.05
C VAL A 411 3.46 13.92 18.25
N MET A 412 3.73 12.65 17.99
CA MET A 412 4.19 11.70 18.99
C MET A 412 5.72 11.59 18.91
N PRO A 413 6.46 11.77 20.03
CA PRO A 413 7.91 11.61 20.02
C PRO A 413 8.27 10.15 19.86
N ALA A 414 9.39 9.84 19.23
CA ALA A 414 9.94 8.49 19.16
C ALA A 414 11.47 8.55 19.24
N ASP A 415 12.04 7.72 20.10
CA ASP A 415 13.49 7.61 20.23
C ASP A 415 14.06 6.70 19.13
N PHE A 416 15.23 7.07 18.62
CA PHE A 416 15.90 6.31 17.58
C PHE A 416 16.27 4.90 18.07
N ARG A 417 15.83 3.87 17.33
CA ARG A 417 16.01 2.43 17.60
C ARG A 417 15.18 1.86 18.76
N THR A 418 14.21 2.60 19.27
CA THR A 418 13.26 2.06 20.24
C THR A 418 12.34 1.03 19.58
N TYR A 419 12.13 -0.09 20.27
CA TYR A 419 11.21 -1.15 19.84
C TYR A 419 9.84 -0.90 20.48
N VAL A 420 8.87 -0.52 19.65
CA VAL A 420 7.55 -0.04 20.07
C VAL A 420 6.49 -1.07 19.72
N GLU A 421 5.61 -1.35 20.68
CA GLU A 421 4.35 -2.04 20.44
C GLU A 421 3.26 -0.99 20.21
N ILE A 422 2.53 -1.10 19.10
CA ILE A 422 1.36 -0.27 18.83
C ILE A 422 0.13 -1.17 18.84
N VAL A 423 -0.82 -0.84 19.70
CA VAL A 423 -2.13 -1.49 19.80
C VAL A 423 -3.13 -0.51 19.21
N PHE A 424 -3.80 -0.89 18.13
CA PHE A 424 -4.87 -0.10 17.57
C PHE A 424 -6.19 -0.57 18.17
N GLU A 425 -7.10 0.34 18.48
CA GLU A 425 -8.40 0.00 19.05
C GLU A 425 -9.50 0.65 18.22
N ASN A 426 -10.35 -0.18 17.62
CA ASN A 426 -11.44 0.30 16.80
C ASN A 426 -12.72 0.42 17.63
N TRP A 427 -13.13 1.66 17.94
CA TRP A 427 -14.37 1.94 18.67
C TRP A 427 -15.53 2.36 17.76
N GLU A 428 -15.29 2.35 16.44
CA GLU A 428 -16.30 2.66 15.44
C GLU A 428 -16.95 1.38 14.90
N ASP A 429 -18.08 1.51 14.21
CA ASP A 429 -18.84 0.41 13.59
C ASP A 429 -18.34 0.02 12.19
N THR A 430 -17.22 0.61 11.75
CA THR A 430 -16.63 0.41 10.42
C THR A 430 -15.22 -0.15 10.51
N VAL A 431 -14.83 -0.97 9.54
CA VAL A 431 -13.46 -1.47 9.42
C VAL A 431 -12.50 -0.31 9.12
N GLN A 432 -11.42 -0.21 9.88
CA GLN A 432 -10.38 0.79 9.68
C GLN A 432 -9.12 0.14 9.09
N SER A 433 -8.37 0.89 8.29
CA SER A 433 -7.05 0.48 7.78
C SER A 433 -6.02 1.51 8.19
N TRP A 434 -4.98 1.07 8.88
CA TRP A 434 -3.89 1.91 9.34
C TRP A 434 -2.63 1.63 8.55
N HIS A 435 -2.04 2.72 8.04
CA HIS A 435 -0.80 2.71 7.28
C HIS A 435 0.28 3.47 8.06
N ILE A 436 1.52 2.99 8.01
CA ILE A 436 2.67 3.71 8.56
C ILE A 436 3.67 3.93 7.43
N ASP A 437 3.84 5.18 7.01
CA ASP A 437 4.87 5.56 6.06
C ASP A 437 6.27 5.36 6.64
N GLY A 438 7.23 5.01 5.78
CA GLY A 438 8.64 4.84 6.15
C GLY A 438 9.00 3.56 6.92
N TYR A 439 8.01 2.74 7.32
CA TYR A 439 8.25 1.53 8.11
C TYR A 439 7.41 0.34 7.64
N SER A 440 7.90 -0.85 7.98
CA SER A 440 7.06 -2.04 8.05
C SER A 440 7.06 -2.54 9.49
N PHE A 441 5.97 -3.15 9.91
CA PHE A 441 5.75 -3.65 11.27
C PHE A 441 5.21 -5.09 11.25
N PHE A 442 5.40 -5.79 12.36
CA PHE A 442 4.94 -7.16 12.55
C PHE A 442 3.55 -7.14 13.20
N VAL A 443 2.54 -7.70 12.53
CA VAL A 443 1.18 -7.81 13.09
C VAL A 443 1.12 -9.03 14.00
N VAL A 444 1.50 -8.86 15.26
CA VAL A 444 1.70 -9.97 16.20
C VAL A 444 0.39 -10.52 16.78
N GLY A 445 -0.68 -9.75 16.78
CA GLY A 445 -1.99 -10.18 17.25
C GLY A 445 -3.10 -9.33 16.63
N MET A 446 -4.31 -9.87 16.61
CA MET A 446 -5.55 -9.19 16.25
C MET A 446 -6.70 -10.00 16.86
N ASP A 447 -7.68 -9.36 17.48
CA ASP A 447 -8.86 -10.04 18.04
C ASP A 447 -10.05 -9.12 18.27
N GLY A 448 -11.22 -9.72 18.49
CA GLY A 448 -12.38 -9.01 19.02
C GLY A 448 -12.22 -8.70 20.52
N GLY A 449 -12.95 -7.69 20.99
CA GLY A 449 -12.94 -7.24 22.37
C GLY A 449 -11.92 -6.12 22.65
N SER A 450 -11.81 -5.74 23.92
CA SER A 450 -10.81 -4.75 24.36
C SER A 450 -9.46 -5.41 24.58
N TRP A 451 -8.39 -4.79 24.08
CA TRP A 451 -7.03 -5.24 24.38
C TRP A 451 -6.73 -5.14 25.88
N SER A 452 -6.00 -6.11 26.41
CA SER A 452 -5.40 -6.05 27.75
C SER A 452 -3.97 -6.59 27.72
N PRO A 453 -3.15 -6.34 28.75
CA PRO A 453 -1.82 -6.95 28.82
C PRO A 453 -1.81 -8.48 28.70
N ALA A 454 -2.90 -9.16 29.09
CA ALA A 454 -3.04 -10.61 28.95
C ALA A 454 -3.22 -11.08 27.49
N SER A 455 -3.67 -10.19 26.60
CA SER A 455 -3.79 -10.45 25.16
C SER A 455 -2.47 -10.85 24.51
N ARG A 456 -1.33 -10.46 25.11
CA ARG A 456 0.01 -10.87 24.65
C ARG A 456 0.23 -12.37 24.65
N ASN A 457 -0.55 -13.13 25.42
CA ASN A 457 -0.50 -14.60 25.40
C ASN A 457 -0.94 -15.17 24.03
N GLY A 458 -1.74 -14.44 23.26
CA GLY A 458 -2.17 -14.82 21.91
C GLY A 458 -1.24 -14.36 20.79
N TYR A 459 -0.15 -13.65 21.11
CA TYR A 459 0.71 -13.08 20.08
C TYR A 459 1.49 -14.16 19.31
N ASN A 460 1.48 -14.03 17.99
CA ASN A 460 2.43 -14.69 17.13
C ASN A 460 3.75 -13.91 17.10
N LEU A 461 4.70 -14.35 17.91
CA LEU A 461 6.05 -13.77 18.02
C LEU A 461 7.11 -14.52 17.19
N ARG A 462 6.68 -15.41 16.29
CA ARG A 462 7.59 -16.30 15.54
C ARG A 462 7.65 -15.97 14.05
N ASP A 463 6.51 -15.87 13.40
CA ASP A 463 6.40 -15.89 11.93
C ASP A 463 5.18 -15.11 11.41
N THR A 464 4.76 -14.04 12.08
CA THR A 464 3.88 -13.07 11.43
C THR A 464 4.61 -12.34 10.31
N VAL A 465 3.86 -11.88 9.31
CA VAL A 465 4.40 -11.13 8.17
C VAL A 465 4.73 -9.68 8.58
N ALA A 466 5.80 -9.13 7.99
CA ALA A 466 6.06 -7.70 8.03
C ALA A 466 5.19 -6.99 6.98
N ARG A 467 4.53 -5.91 7.39
CA ARG A 467 3.51 -5.20 6.62
C ARG A 467 3.64 -3.70 6.79
N CYS A 468 3.12 -2.90 5.85
CA CYS A 468 3.00 -1.44 6.01
C CYS A 468 1.58 -1.00 6.30
N THR A 469 0.60 -1.88 6.07
CA THR A 469 -0.82 -1.59 6.28
C THR A 469 -1.51 -2.76 6.97
N THR A 470 -2.30 -2.47 8.00
CA THR A 470 -3.11 -3.46 8.71
C THR A 470 -4.52 -2.95 8.92
N GLN A 471 -5.48 -3.87 8.88
CA GLN A 471 -6.88 -3.60 9.16
C GLN A 471 -7.23 -3.91 10.61
N PHE A 472 -8.28 -3.26 11.12
CA PHE A 472 -8.93 -3.62 12.37
C PHE A 472 -10.43 -3.57 12.16
N GLU A 473 -11.08 -4.68 12.47
CA GLU A 473 -12.50 -4.87 12.21
C GLU A 473 -13.34 -4.27 13.35
N SER A 474 -14.66 -4.29 13.23
CA SER A 474 -15.57 -3.87 14.29
C SER A 474 -16.57 -5.00 14.56
N TYR A 475 -16.65 -5.50 15.79
CA TYR A 475 -17.74 -6.38 16.18
C TYR A 475 -18.87 -5.51 16.71
N SER A 476 -20.10 -5.80 16.27
CA SER A 476 -21.30 -5.00 16.47
C SER A 476 -21.68 -4.68 17.94
N GLU A 477 -20.93 -5.19 18.93
CA GLU A 477 -21.16 -4.90 20.36
C GLU A 477 -19.86 -4.68 21.17
N HIS A 478 -18.68 -4.89 20.58
CA HIS A 478 -17.39 -4.77 21.28
C HIS A 478 -16.29 -4.21 20.37
N PRO A 479 -15.42 -3.32 20.89
CA PRO A 479 -14.26 -2.85 20.15
C PRO A 479 -13.38 -4.03 19.70
N CYS A 480 -12.54 -3.85 18.70
CA CYS A 480 -11.52 -4.83 18.30
C CYS A 480 -10.11 -4.23 18.42
N TRP A 481 -9.10 -5.09 18.55
CA TRP A 481 -7.69 -4.70 18.65
C TRP A 481 -6.76 -5.49 17.73
#